data_AF-A0A4V4NC78-F1
#
_entry.id   AF-A0A4V4NC78-F1
#
_cell.length_a   1.000
_cell.length_b   1.000
_cell.length_c   1.000
_cell.angle_alpha   90.00
_cell.angle_beta   90.00
_cell.angle_gamma   90.00
#
_symmetry.space_group_name_H-M   'P 1'
#
loop_
_entity.id
_entity.type
_entity.pdbx_description
1 polymer ?
#
loop_
_entity_poly.entity_id
_entity_poly.type
_entity_poly.pdbx_seq_one_letter_code
_entity_poly.pdbx_strand_id
1 'polypeptide(L)'
;MLAKNYSSAGLTFRRCGMAEYYPVLDIVSRDAARKDNFGWYDQYFILDGTPHIEDILLGLEGDTIVAIALTYTPKSGSPVSGDLPWAKSIGANVGGVTCICIIDDHPEMVNSRDSVMTRLLDTCVKLLAEQGMRQMFIDGAKGGDAGFQSLGFREWAKYKDVWRKVGA
;
A
#
# COMPACT_ATOMS: atom_id res chain seq x y z
N MET A 1 -18.09 4.82 -30.49
CA MET A 1 -17.53 5.10 -29.15
C MET A 1 -16.24 5.87 -29.35
N LEU A 2 -16.15 7.09 -28.84
CA LEU A 2 -14.90 7.86 -28.87
C LEU A 2 -13.93 7.27 -27.85
N ALA A 3 -12.75 6.86 -28.31
CA ALA A 3 -11.64 6.53 -27.45
C ALA A 3 -11.28 7.79 -26.64
N LYS A 4 -11.43 7.71 -25.32
CA LYS A 4 -10.90 8.73 -24.42
C LYS A 4 -9.37 8.62 -24.47
N ASN A 5 -8.73 9.61 -25.07
CA ASN A 5 -7.28 9.79 -24.97
C ASN A 5 -6.95 10.20 -23.52
N TYR A 6 -6.56 9.23 -22.69
CA TYR A 6 -5.95 9.53 -21.40
C TYR A 6 -4.50 9.97 -21.65
N SER A 7 -4.24 11.26 -21.50
CA SER A 7 -2.86 11.78 -21.52
C SER A 7 -2.06 11.15 -20.37
N SER A 8 -0.75 10.96 -20.57
CA SER A 8 0.19 10.37 -19.61
C SER A 8 0.39 11.12 -18.28
N ALA A 9 -0.49 12.05 -17.91
CA ALA A 9 -0.45 12.87 -16.69
C ALA A 9 -1.58 12.57 -15.68
N GLY A 10 -2.44 11.57 -15.93
CA GLY A 10 -3.72 11.37 -15.21
C GLY A 10 -3.68 10.70 -13.84
N LEU A 11 -2.52 10.21 -13.37
CA LEU A 11 -2.44 9.52 -12.07
C LEU A 11 -2.48 10.54 -10.92
N THR A 12 -3.44 10.36 -10.03
CA THR A 12 -3.63 11.16 -8.81
C THR A 12 -3.61 10.27 -7.60
N PHE A 13 -3.34 10.83 -6.42
CA PHE A 13 -3.33 10.09 -5.17
C PHE A 13 -4.10 10.83 -4.10
N ARG A 14 -4.88 10.10 -3.30
CA ARG A 14 -5.65 10.66 -2.19
C ARG A 14 -6.03 9.59 -1.19
N ARG A 15 -6.42 10.01 0.01
CA ARG A 15 -6.98 9.11 1.03
C ARG A 15 -8.33 8.56 0.58
N CYS A 16 -8.61 7.34 1.00
CA CYS A 16 -9.89 6.68 0.78
C CYS A 16 -11.00 7.40 1.55
N GLY A 17 -12.15 7.58 0.90
CA GLY A 17 -13.38 8.02 1.54
C GLY A 17 -14.32 6.86 1.80
N MET A 18 -15.35 7.12 2.62
CA MET A 18 -16.36 6.11 2.99
C MET A 18 -17.02 5.43 1.79
N ALA A 19 -17.25 6.17 0.69
CA ALA A 19 -17.89 5.64 -0.50
C ALA A 19 -17.01 4.62 -1.26
N GLU A 20 -15.69 4.68 -1.09
CA GLU A 20 -14.75 3.78 -1.76
C GLU A 20 -14.32 2.59 -0.91
N TYR A 21 -14.63 2.57 0.39
CA TYR A 21 -14.10 1.57 1.31
C TYR A 21 -14.47 0.13 0.92
N TYR A 22 -15.76 -0.18 0.74
CA TYR A 22 -16.17 -1.52 0.31
C TYR A 22 -15.67 -1.87 -1.11
N PRO A 23 -15.74 -0.97 -2.12
CA PRO A 23 -15.08 -1.19 -3.40
C PRO A 23 -13.58 -1.53 -3.29
N VAL A 24 -12.85 -0.88 -2.38
CA VAL A 24 -11.43 -1.17 -2.11
C VAL A 24 -11.24 -2.59 -1.58
N LEU A 25 -12.06 -3.02 -0.62
CA LEU A 25 -12.01 -4.39 -0.09
C LEU A 25 -12.20 -5.44 -1.18
N ASP A 26 -13.18 -5.21 -2.08
CA ASP A 26 -13.44 -6.10 -3.21
C ASP A 26 -12.26 -6.16 -4.18
N ILE A 27 -11.62 -5.02 -4.46
CA ILE A 27 -10.46 -4.94 -5.34
C ILE A 27 -9.27 -5.70 -4.73
N VAL A 28 -8.95 -5.42 -3.46
CA VAL A 28 -7.84 -6.07 -2.75
C VAL A 28 -8.06 -7.57 -2.68
N SER A 29 -9.28 -8.03 -2.38
CA SER A 29 -9.61 -9.46 -2.33
C SER A 29 -9.31 -10.16 -3.66
N ARG A 30 -9.79 -9.58 -4.78
CA ARG A 30 -9.56 -10.14 -6.11
C ARG A 30 -8.08 -10.14 -6.51
N ASP A 31 -7.37 -9.03 -6.26
CA ASP A 31 -5.96 -8.92 -6.62
C ASP A 31 -5.08 -9.86 -5.77
N ALA A 32 -5.36 -9.94 -4.47
CA ALA A 32 -4.68 -10.82 -3.55
C ALA A 32 -4.86 -12.30 -3.93
N ALA A 33 -6.08 -12.71 -4.27
CA ALA A 33 -6.37 -14.06 -4.76
C ALA A 33 -5.63 -14.39 -6.06
N ARG A 34 -5.49 -13.42 -6.97
CA ARG A 34 -4.76 -13.59 -8.24
C ARG A 34 -3.24 -13.73 -8.04
N LYS A 35 -2.69 -13.13 -6.99
CA LYS A 35 -1.24 -13.05 -6.73
C LYS A 35 -0.77 -13.95 -5.56
N ASP A 36 -1.65 -14.81 -5.04
CA ASP A 36 -1.39 -15.66 -3.86
C ASP A 36 -0.95 -14.87 -2.60
N ASN A 37 -1.41 -13.62 -2.47
CA ASN A 37 -1.12 -12.75 -1.32
C ASN A 37 -2.22 -12.90 -0.25
N PHE A 38 -2.40 -14.12 0.27
CA PHE A 38 -3.43 -14.41 1.26
C PHE A 38 -3.30 -13.55 2.52
N GLY A 39 -4.43 -13.14 3.10
CA GLY A 39 -4.50 -12.34 4.32
C GLY A 39 -4.54 -10.81 4.11
N TRP A 40 -4.28 -10.32 2.89
CA TRP A 40 -4.34 -8.88 2.61
C TRP A 40 -5.74 -8.30 2.84
N TYR A 41 -6.81 -9.01 2.44
CA TYR A 41 -8.19 -8.56 2.71
C TYR A 41 -8.41 -8.25 4.20
N ASP A 42 -7.96 -9.14 5.08
CA ASP A 42 -8.17 -9.01 6.52
C ASP A 42 -7.49 -7.75 7.06
N GLN A 43 -6.29 -7.42 6.56
CA GLN A 43 -5.55 -6.21 6.95
C GLN A 43 -6.24 -4.90 6.55
N TYR A 44 -7.05 -4.90 5.48
CA TYR A 44 -7.90 -3.74 5.18
C TYR A 44 -9.20 -3.78 5.99
N PHE A 45 -9.79 -4.97 6.18
CA PHE A 45 -11.07 -5.13 6.85
C PHE A 45 -11.05 -4.73 8.34
N ILE A 46 -9.89 -4.76 9.02
CA ILE A 46 -9.74 -4.27 10.40
C ILE A 46 -10.15 -2.81 10.59
N LEU A 47 -10.25 -2.03 9.51
CA LEU A 47 -10.66 -0.62 9.54
C LEU A 47 -12.19 -0.45 9.55
N ASP A 48 -12.96 -1.50 9.32
CA ASP A 48 -14.41 -1.43 9.25
C ASP A 48 -14.99 -0.95 10.58
N GLY A 49 -15.89 0.04 10.52
CA GLY A 49 -16.46 0.68 11.70
C GLY A 49 -15.49 1.55 12.52
N THR A 50 -14.25 1.75 12.07
CA THR A 50 -13.28 2.67 12.70
C THR A 50 -13.25 4.01 11.98
N PRO A 51 -12.80 5.09 12.64
CA PRO A 51 -12.58 6.37 11.96
C PRO A 51 -11.24 6.42 11.22
N HIS A 52 -10.65 5.27 10.84
CA HIS A 52 -9.29 5.15 10.27
C HIS A 52 -9.28 4.69 8.80
N ILE A 53 -10.41 4.80 8.09
CA ILE A 53 -10.48 4.48 6.66
C ILE A 53 -9.53 5.38 5.84
N GLU A 54 -9.21 6.57 6.34
CA GLU A 54 -8.25 7.51 5.74
C GLU A 54 -6.80 7.02 5.75
N ASP A 55 -6.48 5.95 6.50
CA ASP A 55 -5.17 5.31 6.45
C ASP A 55 -4.93 4.60 5.11
N ILE A 56 -5.99 4.33 4.34
CA ILE A 56 -5.91 3.79 2.99
C ILE A 56 -5.57 4.92 2.01
N LEU A 57 -4.44 4.80 1.32
CA LEU A 57 -4.07 5.66 0.20
C LEU A 57 -4.47 5.01 -1.13
N LEU A 58 -5.19 5.75 -1.96
CA LEU A 58 -5.61 5.35 -3.30
C LEU A 58 -4.76 6.07 -4.34
N GLY A 59 -4.28 5.35 -5.36
CA GLY A 59 -3.81 5.89 -6.62
C GLY A 59 -4.87 5.68 -7.69
N LEU A 60 -5.23 6.74 -8.41
CA LEU A 60 -6.30 6.73 -9.41
C LEU A 60 -5.84 7.25 -10.76
N GLU A 61 -6.24 6.58 -11.84
CA GLU A 61 -6.16 7.09 -13.21
C GLU A 61 -7.57 7.53 -13.65
N GLY A 62 -7.83 8.84 -13.61
CA GLY A 62 -9.21 9.34 -13.65
C GLY A 62 -9.99 8.87 -12.41
N ASP A 63 -11.09 8.16 -12.63
CA ASP A 63 -11.92 7.58 -11.55
C ASP A 63 -11.57 6.11 -11.25
N THR A 64 -10.63 5.53 -11.99
CA THR A 64 -10.24 4.12 -11.84
C THR A 64 -9.17 4.00 -10.78
N ILE A 65 -9.41 3.20 -9.73
CA ILE A 65 -8.40 2.85 -8.74
C ILE A 65 -7.38 1.91 -9.40
N VAL A 66 -6.10 2.26 -9.31
CA VAL A 66 -4.96 1.52 -9.90
C VAL A 66 -3.89 1.15 -8.88
N ALA A 67 -3.91 1.78 -7.70
CA ALA A 67 -3.03 1.46 -6.59
C ALA A 67 -3.74 1.67 -5.25
N ILE A 68 -3.40 0.83 -4.27
CA ILE A 68 -3.95 0.89 -2.91
C ILE A 68 -2.80 0.57 -1.95
N ALA A 69 -2.69 1.32 -0.85
CA ALA A 69 -1.75 1.00 0.23
C ALA A 69 -2.35 1.38 1.59
N LEU A 70 -1.92 0.69 2.64
CA LEU A 70 -2.18 1.09 4.03
C LEU A 70 -1.02 1.93 4.54
N THR A 71 -1.34 3.03 5.21
CA THR A 71 -0.37 3.90 5.87
C THR A 71 -0.60 3.89 7.38
N TYR A 72 0.46 4.15 8.13
CA TYR A 72 0.43 4.10 9.59
C TYR A 72 1.29 5.20 10.21
N THR A 73 0.82 5.77 11.32
CA THR A 73 1.62 6.62 12.19
C THR A 73 1.53 6.17 13.66
N PRO A 74 2.61 6.25 14.46
CA PRO A 74 2.65 5.71 15.82
C PRO A 74 1.61 6.25 16.81
N LYS A 75 1.01 7.40 16.52
CA LYS A 75 0.09 8.12 17.42
C LYS A 75 -1.36 8.17 16.92
N SER A 76 -1.68 7.55 15.78
CA SER A 76 -3.05 7.62 15.23
C SER A 76 -4.06 6.82 16.04
N GLY A 77 -3.63 5.80 16.80
CA GLY A 77 -4.52 4.83 17.44
C GLY A 77 -5.10 3.80 16.46
N SER A 78 -4.63 3.82 15.21
CA SER A 78 -5.12 2.96 14.14
C SER A 78 -4.84 1.48 14.39
N PRO A 79 -5.78 0.59 14.03
CA PRO A 79 -5.58 -0.86 14.11
C PRO A 79 -4.47 -1.36 13.16
N VAL A 80 -4.09 -0.59 12.12
CA VAL A 80 -2.92 -0.90 11.24
C VAL A 80 -1.62 -1.05 12.04
N SER A 81 -1.55 -0.48 13.25
CA SER A 81 -0.43 -0.67 14.16
C SER A 81 -0.11 -2.14 14.46
N GLY A 82 -1.09 -3.03 14.38
CA GLY A 82 -0.91 -4.48 14.55
C GLY A 82 -0.11 -5.12 13.42
N ASP A 83 -0.24 -4.61 12.19
CA ASP A 83 0.45 -5.12 11.01
C ASP A 83 1.86 -4.53 10.85
N LEU A 84 2.08 -3.33 11.39
CA LEU A 84 3.36 -2.61 11.31
C LEU A 84 4.04 -2.43 12.69
N PRO A 85 4.27 -3.51 13.47
CA PRO A 85 4.84 -3.40 14.82
C PRO A 85 6.27 -2.83 14.79
N TRP A 86 6.98 -3.04 13.69
CA TRP A 86 8.37 -2.61 13.54
C TRP A 86 8.51 -1.11 13.34
N ALA A 87 7.58 -0.44 12.66
CA ALA A 87 7.65 1.01 12.48
C ALA A 87 7.78 1.73 13.84
N LYS A 88 6.91 1.37 14.79
CA LYS A 88 6.96 1.89 16.16
C LYS A 88 8.24 1.48 16.90
N SER A 89 8.77 0.30 16.64
CA SER A 89 9.98 -0.22 17.27
C SER A 89 11.25 0.47 16.77
N ILE A 90 11.30 0.87 15.49
CA ILE A 90 12.43 1.62 14.90
C ILE A 90 12.51 3.03 15.49
N GLY A 91 11.36 3.68 15.71
CA GLY A 91 11.33 4.97 16.37
C GLY A 91 9.96 5.66 16.38
N ALA A 92 9.79 6.59 17.31
CA ALA A 92 8.53 7.34 17.46
C ALA A 92 8.20 8.30 16.30
N ASN A 93 9.16 8.53 15.40
CA ASN A 93 9.04 9.40 14.22
C ASN A 93 9.06 8.61 12.90
N VAL A 94 8.79 7.31 12.96
CA VAL A 94 8.78 6.41 11.80
C VAL A 94 7.32 6.08 11.49
N GLY A 95 6.86 6.48 10.31
CA GLY A 95 5.60 6.01 9.74
C GLY A 95 5.79 4.67 9.04
N GLY A 96 4.69 3.99 8.75
CA GLY A 96 4.72 2.70 8.06
C GLY A 96 3.83 2.69 6.82
N VAL A 97 4.19 1.85 5.85
CA VAL A 97 3.38 1.51 4.68
C VAL A 97 3.38 0.00 4.52
N THR A 98 2.21 -0.57 4.29
CA THR A 98 2.03 -2.02 4.10
C THR A 98 0.99 -2.31 3.01
N CYS A 99 0.87 -3.59 2.65
CA CYS A 99 -0.23 -4.11 1.83
C CYS A 99 -0.38 -3.43 0.44
N ILE A 100 0.72 -3.06 -0.20
CA ILE A 100 0.70 -2.31 -1.46
C ILE A 100 0.14 -3.17 -2.60
N CYS A 101 -1.07 -2.84 -3.04
CA CYS A 101 -1.77 -3.46 -4.15
C CYS A 101 -1.66 -2.58 -5.40
N ILE A 102 -0.93 -3.03 -6.43
CA ILE A 102 -0.89 -2.39 -7.75
C ILE A 102 -1.69 -3.24 -8.72
N ILE A 103 -2.74 -2.66 -9.29
CA ILE A 103 -3.67 -3.33 -10.21
C ILE A 103 -3.04 -3.28 -11.60
N ASP A 104 -2.59 -4.44 -12.07
CA ASP A 104 -1.80 -4.62 -13.29
C ASP A 104 -2.40 -5.66 -14.25
N ASP A 105 -3.70 -5.93 -14.11
CA ASP A 105 -4.46 -6.86 -14.94
C ASP A 105 -5.13 -6.18 -16.16
N HIS A 106 -5.02 -4.86 -16.29
CA HIS A 106 -5.55 -4.10 -17.42
C HIS A 106 -4.45 -3.68 -18.42
N PRO A 107 -4.53 -4.11 -19.70
CA PRO A 107 -3.58 -3.71 -20.75
C PRO A 107 -3.56 -2.20 -21.05
N GLU A 108 -4.62 -1.48 -20.67
CA GLU A 108 -4.80 -0.05 -20.93
C GLU A 108 -4.17 0.85 -19.87
N MET A 109 -3.50 0.27 -18.86
CA MET A 109 -2.72 1.03 -17.88
C MET A 109 -1.65 1.87 -18.61
N VAL A 110 -1.92 3.17 -18.77
CA VAL A 110 -1.03 4.10 -19.50
C VAL A 110 0.30 4.26 -18.76
N ASN A 111 0.29 4.01 -17.45
CA ASN A 111 1.47 4.01 -16.58
C ASN A 111 1.91 2.59 -16.22
N SER A 112 3.21 2.31 -16.33
CA SER A 112 3.76 1.01 -15.91
C SER A 112 3.67 0.82 -14.40
N ARG A 113 3.62 -0.46 -13.97
CA ARG A 113 3.63 -0.88 -12.55
C ARG A 113 4.69 -0.14 -11.72
N ASP A 114 5.91 -0.03 -12.23
CA ASP A 114 7.03 0.60 -11.52
C ASP A 114 6.85 2.11 -11.35
N SER A 115 6.28 2.78 -12.36
CA SER A 115 5.95 4.21 -12.29
C SER A 115 4.86 4.47 -11.25
N VAL A 116 3.81 3.64 -11.24
CA VAL A 116 2.73 3.72 -10.24
C VAL A 116 3.27 3.48 -8.83
N MET A 117 4.08 2.43 -8.63
CA MET A 117 4.72 2.12 -7.34
C MET A 117 5.59 3.28 -6.86
N THR A 118 6.44 3.83 -7.72
CA THR A 118 7.33 4.96 -7.37
C THR A 118 6.54 6.17 -6.90
N ARG A 119 5.49 6.54 -7.65
CA ARG A 119 4.67 7.72 -7.33
C ARG A 119 3.79 7.51 -6.10
N LEU A 120 3.33 6.28 -5.87
CA LEU A 120 2.62 5.89 -4.65
C LEU A 120 3.54 6.07 -3.43
N LEU A 121 4.75 5.51 -3.47
CA LEU A 121 5.71 5.60 -2.38
C LEU A 121 6.14 7.06 -2.10
N ASP A 122 6.39 7.86 -3.14
CA ASP A 122 6.67 9.30 -2.99
C ASP A 122 5.49 10.03 -2.32
N THR A 123 4.25 9.66 -2.67
CA THR A 123 3.05 10.23 -2.02
C THR A 123 2.95 9.79 -0.55
N CYS A 124 3.22 8.53 -0.23
CA CYS A 124 3.27 8.05 1.15
C CYS A 124 4.31 8.83 1.97
N VAL A 125 5.51 9.07 1.41
CA VAL A 125 6.55 9.87 2.07
C VAL A 125 6.04 11.28 2.41
N LYS A 126 5.39 11.95 1.45
CA LYS A 126 4.83 13.30 1.66
C LYS A 126 3.73 13.29 2.72
N LEU A 127 2.79 12.35 2.63
CA LEU A 127 1.67 12.21 3.58
C LEU A 127 2.18 11.97 5.01
N LEU A 128 3.16 11.08 5.17
CA LEU A 128 3.74 10.79 6.48
C LEU A 128 4.55 11.99 7.01
N ALA A 129 5.25 12.73 6.14
CA ALA A 129 5.97 13.94 6.50
C ALA A 129 5.03 15.05 6.99
N GLU A 130 3.88 15.24 6.33
CA GLU A 130 2.81 16.16 6.76
C GLU A 130 2.26 15.77 8.15
N GLN A 131 2.26 14.47 8.47
CA GLN A 131 1.89 13.95 9.79
C GLN A 131 3.04 13.97 10.81
N GLY A 132 4.17 14.60 10.48
CA GLY A 132 5.31 14.80 11.38
C GLY A 132 6.27 13.61 11.46
N MET A 133 6.11 12.60 10.61
CA MET A 133 7.09 11.52 10.49
C MET A 133 8.35 12.01 9.78
N ARG A 134 9.49 11.44 10.11
CA ARG A 134 10.78 11.77 9.47
C ARG A 134 11.36 10.60 8.68
N GLN A 135 10.76 9.43 8.82
CA GLN A 135 11.21 8.18 8.23
C GLN A 135 9.98 7.35 7.86
N MET A 136 10.12 6.49 6.86
CA MET A 136 9.08 5.58 6.40
C MET A 136 9.62 4.16 6.40
N PHE A 137 8.88 3.25 7.00
CA PHE A 137 9.13 1.82 7.00
C PHE A 137 8.17 1.12 6.04
N ILE A 138 8.67 0.13 5.29
CA ILE A 138 7.86 -0.76 4.45
C ILE A 138 8.13 -2.17 4.93
N ASP A 139 7.08 -2.94 5.22
CA ASP A 139 7.18 -4.34 5.57
C ASP A 139 6.91 -5.25 4.36
N GLY A 140 7.13 -6.56 4.53
CA GLY A 140 6.68 -7.58 3.57
C GLY A 140 7.25 -7.47 2.15
N ALA A 141 8.28 -6.65 1.91
CA ALA A 141 8.86 -6.46 0.59
C ALA A 141 9.52 -7.76 0.09
N LYS A 142 8.96 -8.33 -0.98
CA LYS A 142 9.50 -9.53 -1.66
C LYS A 142 10.22 -9.12 -2.94
N GLY A 143 11.55 -9.02 -2.86
CA GLY A 143 12.39 -8.56 -3.97
C GLY A 143 12.20 -7.07 -4.27
N GLY A 144 12.60 -6.63 -5.46
CA GLY A 144 12.52 -5.21 -5.85
C GLY A 144 13.59 -4.33 -5.22
N ASP A 145 14.64 -4.93 -4.64
CA ASP A 145 15.70 -4.26 -3.88
C ASP A 145 16.28 -3.04 -4.60
N ALA A 146 16.58 -3.17 -5.90
CA ALA A 146 17.12 -2.07 -6.71
C ALA A 146 16.13 -0.89 -6.85
N GLY A 147 14.82 -1.18 -6.95
CA GLY A 147 13.77 -0.17 -7.02
C GLY A 147 13.58 0.55 -5.68
N PHE A 148 13.63 -0.17 -4.56
CA PHE A 148 13.59 0.47 -3.24
C PHE A 148 14.87 1.28 -2.96
N GLN A 149 16.04 0.77 -3.31
CA GLN A 149 17.30 1.50 -3.13
C GLN A 149 17.35 2.80 -3.95
N SER A 150 16.83 2.81 -5.17
CA SER A 150 16.78 4.03 -5.99
C SER A 150 15.87 5.12 -5.40
N LEU A 151 14.89 4.72 -4.57
CA LEU A 151 14.01 5.61 -3.80
C LEU A 151 14.58 5.97 -2.41
N GLY A 152 15.80 5.54 -2.10
CA GLY A 152 16.49 5.86 -0.85
C GLY A 152 16.19 4.94 0.33
N PHE A 153 15.44 3.85 0.13
CA PHE A 153 15.25 2.84 1.17
C PHE A 153 16.54 2.04 1.40
N ARG A 154 16.67 1.54 2.63
CA ARG A 154 17.75 0.64 3.03
C ARG A 154 17.12 -0.57 3.72
N GLU A 155 17.66 -1.76 3.46
CA GLU A 155 17.22 -2.96 4.16
C GLU A 155 17.42 -2.77 5.67
N TRP A 156 16.35 -2.99 6.43
CA TRP A 156 16.38 -2.92 7.89
C TRP A 156 16.47 -4.30 8.54
N ALA A 157 15.72 -5.28 8.01
CA ALA A 157 15.72 -6.66 8.47
C ALA A 157 15.38 -7.60 7.31
N LYS A 158 15.86 -8.84 7.40
CA LYS A 158 15.59 -9.91 6.44
C LYS A 158 15.02 -11.13 7.15
N TYR A 159 13.89 -11.61 6.65
CA TYR A 159 13.22 -12.80 7.17
C TYR A 159 13.50 -14.00 6.28
N LYS A 160 13.42 -15.19 6.88
CA LYS A 160 13.50 -16.47 6.17
C LYS A 160 12.25 -17.25 6.52
N ASP A 161 11.55 -17.71 5.50
CA ASP A 161 10.38 -18.56 5.69
C ASP A 161 10.80 -19.90 6.30
N VAL A 162 10.11 -20.30 7.36
CA VAL A 162 10.35 -21.57 8.06
C VAL A 162 9.01 -22.21 8.39
N TRP A 163 8.77 -23.40 7.86
CA TRP A 163 7.60 -24.22 8.19
C TRP A 163 8.02 -25.69 8.35
N ARG A 164 7.21 -26.48 9.07
CA ARG A 164 7.45 -27.91 9.30
C ARG A 164 6.16 -28.69 9.05
N LYS A 165 6.24 -29.75 8.23
CA LYS A 165 5.16 -30.73 8.08
C LYS A 165 4.97 -31.48 9.41
N VAL A 166 3.74 -31.52 9.92
CA VAL A 166 3.35 -32.27 11.13
C VAL A 166 2.48 -33.45 10.68
N GLY A 167 3.03 -34.67 10.73
CA GLY A 167 2.32 -35.89 10.30
C GLY A 167 2.45 -36.19 8.80
N ALA A 168 2.20 -37.45 8.41
CA ALA A 168 2.29 -37.93 7.02
C ALA A 168 1.05 -37.56 6.21
#